data_AF-A0A196N5N4-F1
#
_entry.id   AF-A0A196N5N4-F1
#
_cell.length_a   1.000
_cell.length_b   1.000
_cell.length_c   1.000
_cell.angle_alpha   90.00
_cell.angle_beta   90.00
_cell.angle_gamma   90.00
#
_symmetry.space_group_name_H-M   'P 1'
#
loop_
_entity.id
_entity.type
_entity.pdbx_description
1 polymer ?
#
loop_
_entity_poly.entity_id
_entity_poly.type
_entity_poly.pdbx_seq_one_letter_code
_entity_poly.pdbx_strand_id
1 'polypeptide(L)'
;MRAVGFEPPYPEDETYPVPREIFPTGKKTARYGLVVRRAGEGNRPLEPVAMEWGFPTKVASKRDPAVKLDKFVTNARNLASSMWKPSIANPDRRCLVPFTHFAEPHPDGGTGDDGKPRQMWFSLPDQPIAFFAGLWRPTERGDAYAFCTTSPNATVDPWHPKAMPAILHPRDFTAWLDGSYEDALKLVRPYEGEMSAQEATPDGGAT
;
A
#
# COMPACT_ATOMS: atom_id res chain seq x y z
N MET A 1 19.51 3.58 -41.68
CA MET A 1 18.31 3.53 -42.54
C MET A 1 17.12 3.28 -41.64
N ARG A 2 16.18 4.24 -41.58
CA ARG A 2 14.86 4.04 -40.98
C ARG A 2 14.13 3.01 -41.84
N ALA A 3 14.17 1.75 -41.43
CA ALA A 3 13.32 0.73 -42.02
C ALA A 3 11.91 1.02 -41.52
N VAL A 4 10.97 1.12 -42.45
CA VAL A 4 9.53 1.22 -42.26
C VAL A 4 9.05 0.15 -41.27
N GLY A 5 9.00 0.52 -39.99
CA GLY A 5 8.53 -0.33 -38.90
C GLY A 5 7.09 0.05 -38.59
N PHE A 6 6.17 -0.86 -38.88
CA PHE A 6 4.83 -0.81 -38.31
C PHE A 6 4.99 -1.01 -36.80
N GLU A 7 4.90 0.08 -36.02
CA GLU A 7 4.71 -0.03 -34.58
C GLU A 7 3.27 -0.52 -34.35
N PRO A 8 3.07 -1.60 -33.57
CA PRO A 8 1.72 -2.00 -33.22
C PRO A 8 1.00 -0.81 -32.55
N PRO A 9 -0.29 -0.58 -32.86
CA PRO A 9 -1.03 0.58 -32.33
C PRO A 9 -1.16 0.57 -30.80
N TYR A 10 -0.84 -0.57 -30.17
CA TYR A 10 -0.81 -0.75 -28.73
C TYR A 10 0.52 -1.40 -28.36
N PRO A 11 1.15 -0.99 -27.24
CA PRO A 11 2.28 -1.72 -26.67
C PRO A 11 1.87 -3.16 -26.36
N GLU A 12 2.85 -4.07 -26.30
CA GLU A 12 2.60 -5.44 -25.84
C GLU A 12 1.94 -5.42 -24.45
N ASP A 13 0.96 -6.29 -24.23
CA ASP A 13 0.30 -6.42 -22.93
C ASP A 13 1.35 -6.81 -21.87
N GLU A 14 1.65 -5.88 -20.96
CA GLU A 14 2.46 -6.19 -19.81
C GLU A 14 1.66 -7.07 -18.85
N THR A 15 2.00 -8.36 -18.82
CA THR A 15 1.47 -9.27 -17.81
C THR A 15 2.14 -9.00 -16.47
N TYR A 16 1.44 -8.29 -15.60
CA TYR A 16 1.78 -8.24 -14.18
C TYR A 16 1.20 -9.49 -13.51
N PRO A 17 2.02 -10.47 -13.07
CA PRO A 17 1.50 -11.56 -12.27
C PRO A 17 0.97 -10.97 -10.96
N VAL A 18 -0.34 -10.73 -10.87
CA VAL A 18 -0.97 -10.21 -9.65
C VAL A 18 -0.97 -11.34 -8.64
N PRO A 19 -0.10 -11.31 -7.61
CA PRO A 19 -0.10 -12.38 -6.64
C PRO A 19 -1.40 -12.29 -5.84
N ARG A 20 -2.04 -13.44 -5.60
CA ARG A 20 -3.29 -13.52 -4.82
C ARG A 20 -3.18 -12.84 -3.46
N GLU A 21 -2.00 -12.90 -2.86
CA GLU A 21 -1.66 -12.22 -1.62
C GLU A 21 -0.36 -11.45 -1.79
N ILE A 22 -0.38 -10.19 -1.38
CA ILE A 22 0.81 -9.34 -1.36
C ILE A 22 1.35 -9.34 0.07
N PHE A 23 2.65 -9.61 0.21
CA PHE A 23 3.37 -9.52 1.47
C PHE A 23 4.45 -8.44 1.36
N PRO A 24 4.85 -7.80 2.47
CA PRO A 24 5.90 -6.80 2.43
C PRO A 24 7.28 -7.40 2.14
N THR A 25 8.22 -6.56 1.69
CA THR A 25 9.61 -6.97 1.50
C THR A 25 10.18 -7.59 2.78
N GLY A 26 10.72 -8.79 2.63
CA GLY A 26 11.44 -9.50 3.68
C GLY A 26 12.95 -9.27 3.61
N LYS A 27 13.68 -9.82 4.58
CA LYS A 27 15.16 -9.68 4.65
C LYS A 27 15.92 -10.23 3.44
N LYS A 28 15.34 -11.23 2.75
CA LYS A 28 15.99 -11.96 1.64
C LYS A 28 15.32 -11.76 0.29
N THR A 29 14.07 -11.27 0.30
CA THR A 29 13.21 -11.29 -0.88
C THR A 29 12.46 -9.98 -0.96
N ALA A 30 12.76 -9.20 -1.99
CA ALA A 30 11.96 -8.05 -2.39
C ALA A 30 10.56 -8.53 -2.76
N ARG A 31 9.55 -7.80 -2.33
CA ARG A 31 8.16 -8.06 -2.73
C ARG A 31 7.56 -6.77 -3.26
N TYR A 32 6.92 -6.89 -4.41
CA TYR A 32 6.37 -5.77 -5.15
C TYR A 32 4.85 -5.79 -5.04
N GLY A 33 4.28 -4.60 -5.00
CA GLY A 33 2.84 -4.39 -5.11
C GLY A 33 2.56 -3.36 -6.21
N LEU A 34 1.39 -3.48 -6.83
CA LEU A 34 0.92 -2.50 -7.80
C LEU A 34 0.42 -1.27 -7.04
N VAL A 35 0.80 -0.09 -7.48
CA VAL A 35 0.23 1.19 -7.02
C VAL A 35 -0.22 2.01 -8.22
N VAL A 36 -1.17 2.91 -8.03
CA VAL A 36 -1.59 3.88 -9.04
C VAL A 36 -1.11 5.26 -8.63
N ARG A 37 -0.38 5.97 -9.50
CA ARG A 37 0.08 7.34 -9.22
C ARG A 37 -0.17 8.26 -10.42
N ARG A 38 0.04 9.56 -10.22
CA ARG A 38 0.20 10.52 -11.32
C ARG A 38 1.50 10.22 -12.05
N ALA A 39 1.47 10.12 -13.38
CA ALA A 39 2.68 10.07 -14.19
C ALA A 39 3.49 11.36 -14.02
N GLY A 40 4.82 11.24 -14.10
CA GLY A 40 5.74 12.37 -13.89
C GLY A 40 5.81 13.35 -15.06
N GLU A 41 5.24 13.01 -16.22
CA GLU A 41 5.37 13.77 -17.46
C GLU A 41 4.01 14.05 -18.12
N GLY A 42 4.03 14.98 -19.08
CA GLY A 42 2.86 15.31 -19.90
C GLY A 42 1.68 15.85 -19.10
N ASN A 43 0.48 15.40 -19.43
CA ASN A 43 -0.76 15.77 -18.74
C ASN A 43 -0.99 15.01 -17.42
N ARG A 44 0.03 14.30 -16.90
CA ARG A 44 0.02 13.58 -15.62
C ARG A 44 -1.19 12.61 -15.48
N PRO A 45 -1.43 11.71 -16.44
CA PRO A 45 -2.46 10.68 -16.33
C PRO A 45 -2.18 9.75 -15.14
N LEU A 46 -3.17 8.96 -14.76
CA LEU A 46 -2.94 7.88 -13.79
C LEU A 46 -2.20 6.73 -14.46
N GLU A 47 -1.14 6.24 -13.83
CA GLU A 47 -0.37 5.08 -14.27
C GLU A 47 -0.30 4.02 -13.16
N PRO A 48 -0.48 2.73 -13.49
CA PRO A 48 -0.14 1.63 -12.60
C PRO A 48 1.37 1.39 -12.64
N VAL A 49 2.00 1.22 -11.47
CA VAL A 49 3.45 0.97 -11.34
C VAL A 49 3.69 -0.09 -10.27
N ALA A 50 4.51 -1.09 -10.57
CA ALA A 50 4.98 -2.04 -9.57
C ALA A 50 6.12 -1.41 -8.75
N MET A 51 5.94 -1.33 -7.43
CA MET A 51 6.92 -0.76 -6.51
C MET A 51 7.23 -1.74 -5.38
N GLU A 52 8.42 -1.65 -4.80
CA GLU A 52 8.78 -2.49 -3.67
C GLU A 52 8.00 -2.06 -2.41
N TRP A 53 7.36 -3.02 -1.72
CA TRP A 53 6.58 -2.68 -0.52
C TRP A 53 7.48 -2.59 0.72
N GLY A 54 7.81 -1.34 1.06
CA GLY A 54 8.44 -0.94 2.31
C GLY A 54 9.63 -0.01 2.09
N PHE A 55 9.63 1.13 2.79
CA PHE A 55 10.70 2.11 2.70
C PHE A 55 11.98 1.56 3.34
N PRO A 56 13.11 1.46 2.61
CA PRO A 56 14.36 0.97 3.17
C PRO A 56 14.91 1.95 4.21
N THR A 57 15.25 1.43 5.38
CA THR A 57 15.93 2.18 6.44
C THR A 57 16.92 1.26 7.14
N LYS A 58 17.90 1.86 7.82
CA LYS A 58 18.83 1.13 8.69
C LYS A 58 18.43 1.30 10.14
N VAL A 59 18.41 0.19 10.88
CA VAL A 59 18.17 0.19 12.33
C VAL A 59 19.33 -0.50 13.03
N ALA A 60 19.66 -0.05 14.24
CA ALA A 60 20.69 -0.70 15.05
C ALA A 60 20.25 -2.11 15.46
N SER A 61 21.16 -3.09 15.41
CA SER A 61 20.89 -4.43 15.91
C SER A 61 20.70 -4.40 17.42
N LYS A 62 19.74 -5.18 17.93
CA LYS A 62 19.53 -5.34 19.38
C LYS A 62 20.69 -6.06 20.08
N ARG A 63 21.45 -6.88 19.34
CA ARG A 63 22.61 -7.63 19.88
C ARG A 63 23.87 -6.77 19.90
N ASP A 64 24.03 -5.91 18.89
CA ASP A 64 25.17 -5.00 18.76
C ASP A 64 24.71 -3.69 18.07
N PRO A 65 24.60 -2.57 18.81
CA PRO A 65 24.14 -1.31 18.24
C PRO A 65 25.02 -0.71 17.13
N ALA A 66 26.29 -1.13 17.03
CA ALA A 66 27.20 -0.72 15.97
C ALA A 66 26.82 -1.35 14.62
N VAL A 67 26.23 -2.55 14.65
CA VAL A 67 25.74 -3.25 13.44
C VAL A 67 24.41 -2.64 13.00
N LYS A 68 24.37 -2.12 11.77
CA LYS A 68 23.15 -1.63 11.13
C LYS A 68 22.50 -2.74 10.31
N LEU A 69 21.23 -3.01 10.58
CA LEU A 69 20.40 -3.98 9.86
C LEU A 69 19.42 -3.25 8.96
N ASP A 70 19.19 -3.81 7.78
CA ASP A 70 18.15 -3.33 6.88
C ASP A 70 16.76 -3.64 7.45
N LYS A 71 15.90 -2.64 7.34
CA LYS A 71 14.48 -2.70 7.71
C LYS A 71 13.67 -2.02 6.61
N PHE A 72 12.54 -2.60 6.29
CA PHE A 72 11.59 -2.05 5.32
C PHE A 72 10.36 -1.58 6.09
N VAL A 73 10.09 -0.27 6.04
CA VAL A 73 8.96 0.32 6.78
C VAL A 73 7.75 0.39 5.86
N THR A 74 6.75 -0.45 6.14
CA THR A 74 5.59 -0.68 5.28
C THR A 74 4.41 0.24 5.57
N ASN A 75 4.35 0.73 6.81
CA ASN A 75 3.26 1.53 7.35
C ASN A 75 3.79 2.91 7.75
N ALA A 76 3.30 3.96 7.08
CA ALA A 76 3.60 5.33 7.42
C ALA A 76 2.79 5.76 8.66
N ARG A 77 3.52 6.11 9.72
CA ARG A 77 3.03 6.60 11.01
C ARG A 77 3.82 7.83 11.40
N ASN A 78 3.21 8.76 12.15
CA ASN A 78 3.85 10.04 12.49
C ASN A 78 4.33 10.78 11.24
N LEU A 79 3.37 11.26 10.44
CA LEU A 79 3.59 11.82 9.10
C LEU A 79 4.44 13.11 9.10
N ALA A 80 4.56 13.77 10.25
CA ALA A 80 5.45 14.91 10.44
C ALA A 80 6.94 14.53 10.54
N SER A 81 7.26 13.24 10.74
CA SER A 81 8.65 12.77 10.84
C SER A 81 9.41 12.96 9.52
N SER A 82 10.74 13.09 9.63
CA SER A 82 11.64 13.28 8.48
C SER A 82 11.56 12.14 7.45
N MET A 83 11.13 10.94 7.86
CA MET A 83 10.95 9.81 6.97
C MET A 83 9.78 10.01 6.00
N TRP A 84 8.67 10.59 6.47
CA TRP A 84 7.40 10.64 5.74
C TRP A 84 7.06 12.01 5.19
N LYS A 85 7.41 13.08 5.93
CA LYS A 85 7.09 14.47 5.56
C LYS A 85 7.47 14.81 4.12
N PRO A 86 8.65 14.41 3.58
CA PRO A 86 9.00 14.67 2.18
C PRO A 86 8.11 13.97 1.14
N SER A 87 7.47 12.85 1.49
CA SER A 87 6.56 12.14 0.58
C SER A 87 5.13 12.64 0.71
N ILE A 88 4.61 12.85 1.92
CA ILE A 88 3.23 13.33 2.07
C ILE A 88 3.04 14.79 1.65
N ALA A 89 4.06 15.64 1.86
CA ALA A 89 3.98 17.05 1.49
C ALA A 89 4.11 17.27 -0.03
N ASN A 90 4.58 16.28 -0.79
CA ASN A 90 4.72 16.36 -2.24
C ASN A 90 3.65 15.49 -2.93
N PRO A 91 2.68 16.09 -3.66
CA PRO A 91 1.73 15.35 -4.49
C PRO A 91 2.34 14.28 -5.40
N ASP A 92 3.51 14.53 -5.97
CA ASP A 92 4.17 13.57 -6.87
C ASP A 92 4.65 12.30 -6.14
N ARG A 93 4.72 12.32 -4.81
CA ARG A 93 5.14 11.19 -3.97
C ARG A 93 3.98 10.49 -3.28
N ARG A 94 2.75 10.75 -3.72
CA ARG A 94 1.54 10.07 -3.25
C ARG A 94 1.01 9.12 -4.32
N CYS A 95 0.44 8.01 -3.88
CA CYS A 95 -0.15 6.99 -4.74
C CYS A 95 -1.40 6.40 -4.08
N LEU A 96 -2.19 5.67 -4.87
CA LEU A 96 -3.29 4.85 -4.42
C LEU A 96 -2.80 3.40 -4.40
N VAL A 97 -2.98 2.69 -3.29
CA VAL A 97 -2.61 1.27 -3.16
C VAL A 97 -3.87 0.42 -3.24
N PRO A 98 -4.16 -0.23 -4.39
CA PRO A 98 -5.36 -1.05 -4.56
C PRO A 98 -5.35 -2.26 -3.62
N PHE A 99 -6.53 -2.60 -3.09
CA PHE A 99 -6.77 -3.83 -2.36
C PHE A 99 -8.22 -4.29 -2.55
N THR A 100 -8.46 -5.60 -2.39
CA THR A 100 -9.82 -6.17 -2.27
C THR A 100 -10.11 -6.52 -0.81
N HIS A 101 -9.11 -7.07 -0.13
CA HIS A 101 -9.14 -7.42 1.28
C HIS A 101 -7.83 -7.00 1.96
N PHE A 102 -7.89 -6.74 3.26
CA PHE A 102 -6.70 -6.66 4.12
C PHE A 102 -6.88 -7.50 5.38
N ALA A 103 -5.77 -7.93 5.94
CA ALA A 103 -5.74 -8.82 7.10
C ALA A 103 -5.11 -8.14 8.31
N GLU A 104 -5.64 -8.42 9.49
CA GLU A 104 -4.95 -8.23 10.77
C GLU A 104 -4.81 -9.59 11.48
N PRO A 105 -3.69 -9.84 12.20
CA PRO A 105 -3.52 -11.07 12.94
C PRO A 105 -4.64 -11.29 13.95
N HIS A 106 -5.22 -12.49 13.98
CA HIS A 106 -6.25 -12.82 14.95
C HIS A 106 -5.65 -12.79 16.39
N PRO A 107 -6.29 -12.15 17.38
CA PRO A 107 -5.72 -11.97 18.73
C PRO A 107 -5.45 -13.29 19.44
N ASP A 108 -6.31 -14.29 19.23
CA ASP A 108 -6.14 -15.64 19.80
C ASP A 108 -5.08 -16.49 19.06
N GLY A 109 -4.54 -16.00 17.95
CA GLY A 109 -3.64 -16.75 17.09
C GLY A 109 -4.29 -18.00 16.47
N GLY A 110 -3.45 -18.99 16.16
CA GLY A 110 -3.86 -20.24 15.51
C GLY A 110 -3.56 -20.27 14.01
N THR A 111 -4.12 -21.27 13.34
CA THR A 111 -3.95 -21.52 11.90
C THR A 111 -5.28 -21.28 11.20
N GLY A 112 -5.28 -20.54 10.10
CA GLY A 112 -6.43 -20.33 9.23
C GLY A 112 -6.76 -21.55 8.36
N ASP A 113 -7.84 -21.44 7.60
CA ASP A 113 -8.27 -22.44 6.61
C ASP A 113 -7.30 -22.61 5.43
N ASP A 114 -6.37 -21.67 5.24
CA ASP A 114 -5.31 -21.71 4.23
C ASP A 114 -3.98 -22.30 4.74
N GLY A 115 -3.95 -22.77 6.00
CA GLY A 115 -2.74 -23.30 6.65
C GLY A 115 -1.73 -22.25 7.10
N LYS A 116 -2.04 -20.95 6.99
CA LYS A 116 -1.20 -19.84 7.47
C LYS A 116 -1.67 -19.34 8.85
N PRO A 117 -0.95 -18.42 9.52
CA PRO A 117 -1.42 -17.84 10.78
C PRO A 117 -2.81 -17.23 10.61
N ARG A 118 -3.74 -17.58 11.50
CA ARG A 118 -5.14 -17.12 11.48
C ARG A 118 -5.20 -15.59 11.41
N GLN A 119 -6.01 -15.08 10.50
CA GLN A 119 -6.24 -13.66 10.27
C GLN A 119 -7.71 -13.30 10.48
N MET A 120 -7.97 -12.03 10.74
CA MET A 120 -9.26 -11.41 10.47
C MET A 120 -9.14 -10.62 9.16
N TRP A 121 -10.00 -10.94 8.20
CA TRP A 121 -10.02 -10.29 6.88
C TRP A 121 -11.10 -9.23 6.82
N PHE A 122 -10.77 -8.10 6.23
CA PHE A 122 -11.66 -6.95 6.08
C PHE A 122 -11.81 -6.55 4.61
N SER A 123 -13.02 -6.18 4.22
CA SER A 123 -13.36 -5.69 2.88
C SER A 123 -14.41 -4.58 2.96
N LEU A 124 -14.59 -3.86 1.84
CA LEU A 124 -15.58 -2.80 1.70
C LEU A 124 -16.72 -3.30 0.80
N PRO A 125 -17.93 -3.54 1.32
CA PRO A 125 -19.03 -4.12 0.54
C PRO A 125 -19.42 -3.31 -0.70
N ASP A 126 -19.25 -1.99 -0.64
CA ASP A 126 -19.59 -1.05 -1.71
C ASP A 126 -18.44 -0.82 -2.70
N GLN A 127 -17.25 -1.36 -2.43
CA GLN A 127 -16.02 -1.12 -3.18
C GLN A 127 -15.24 -2.43 -3.38
N PRO A 128 -15.55 -3.20 -4.44
CA PRO A 128 -14.84 -4.46 -4.75
C PRO A 128 -13.32 -4.27 -4.90
N ILE A 129 -12.91 -3.08 -5.34
CA ILE A 129 -11.52 -2.61 -5.30
C ILE A 129 -11.52 -1.27 -4.56
N ALA A 130 -10.80 -1.22 -3.44
CA ALA A 130 -10.61 -0.05 -2.62
C ALA A 130 -9.14 0.35 -2.60
N PHE A 131 -8.82 1.53 -2.02
CA PHE A 131 -7.46 2.07 -2.07
C PHE A 131 -7.00 2.58 -0.72
N PHE A 132 -5.79 2.17 -0.31
CA PHE A 132 -5.10 2.85 0.78
C PHE A 132 -4.44 4.14 0.30
N ALA A 133 -4.31 5.09 1.22
CA ALA A 133 -3.51 6.30 1.07
C ALA A 133 -2.02 5.95 1.03
N GLY A 134 -1.46 5.81 -0.17
CA GLY A 134 -0.08 5.40 -0.42
C GLY A 134 0.90 6.56 -0.51
N LEU A 135 2.12 6.33 -0.02
CA LEU A 135 3.28 7.19 -0.20
C LEU A 135 4.37 6.40 -0.90
N TRP A 136 5.15 7.06 -1.75
CA TRP A 136 6.28 6.43 -2.41
C TRP A 136 7.51 7.34 -2.45
N ARG A 137 8.67 6.74 -2.75
CA ARG A 137 9.91 7.46 -3.05
C ARG A 137 10.85 6.62 -3.91
N PRO A 138 11.74 7.26 -4.70
CA PRO A 138 12.86 6.57 -5.32
C PRO A 138 13.86 6.10 -4.26
N THR A 139 14.48 4.95 -4.51
CA THR A 139 15.55 4.38 -3.67
C THR A 139 16.62 3.75 -4.55
N GLU A 140 17.76 3.37 -3.96
CA GLU A 140 18.83 2.65 -4.67
C GLU A 140 18.39 1.28 -5.22
N ARG A 141 17.25 0.74 -4.75
CA ARG A 141 16.69 -0.55 -5.15
C ARG A 141 15.49 -0.42 -6.10
N GLY A 142 15.24 0.80 -6.60
CA GLY A 142 14.03 1.16 -7.34
C GLY A 142 13.01 1.89 -6.47
N ASP A 143 11.87 2.23 -7.06
CA ASP A 143 10.78 2.90 -6.35
C ASP A 143 10.21 1.99 -5.26
N ALA A 144 10.05 2.55 -4.07
CA ALA A 144 9.47 1.87 -2.91
C ALA A 144 8.23 2.61 -2.43
N TYR A 145 7.21 1.86 -2.02
CA TYR A 145 5.98 2.39 -1.48
C TYR A 145 5.71 1.90 -0.04
N ALA A 146 4.90 2.67 0.67
CA ALA A 146 4.29 2.35 1.96
C ALA A 146 2.89 2.96 1.95
N PHE A 147 2.03 2.58 2.88
CA PHE A 147 0.74 3.25 3.04
C PHE A 147 0.55 3.82 4.44
N CYS A 148 -0.22 4.89 4.51
CA CYS A 148 -0.56 5.56 5.75
C CYS A 148 -1.42 4.66 6.64
N THR A 149 -1.23 4.80 7.95
CA THR A 149 -2.07 4.16 8.96
C THR A 149 -2.60 5.22 9.92
N THR A 150 -3.75 4.94 10.51
CA THR A 150 -4.50 5.81 11.41
C THR A 150 -5.03 5.00 12.59
N SER A 151 -5.74 5.62 13.55
CA SER A 151 -6.43 4.87 14.61
C SER A 151 -7.48 3.93 14.02
N PRO A 152 -7.75 2.77 14.65
CA PRO A 152 -8.79 1.87 14.13
C PRO A 152 -10.18 2.50 14.27
N ASN A 153 -11.11 2.07 13.41
CA ASN A 153 -12.55 2.30 13.59
C ASN A 153 -13.14 1.18 14.47
N ALA A 154 -14.44 1.27 14.77
CA ALA A 154 -15.13 0.29 15.63
C ALA A 154 -15.08 -1.16 15.10
N THR A 155 -14.93 -1.35 13.80
CA THR A 155 -14.84 -2.69 13.18
C THR A 155 -13.46 -3.30 13.36
N VAL A 156 -12.39 -2.52 13.21
CA VAL A 156 -11.01 -3.00 13.29
C VAL A 156 -10.47 -3.03 14.73
N ASP A 157 -10.93 -2.13 15.59
CA ASP A 157 -10.41 -1.97 16.96
C ASP A 157 -10.40 -3.26 17.80
N PRO A 158 -11.44 -4.11 17.78
CA PRO A 158 -11.43 -5.39 18.51
C PRO A 158 -10.32 -6.36 18.08
N TRP A 159 -9.82 -6.22 16.85
CA TRP A 159 -8.84 -7.12 16.24
C TRP A 159 -7.44 -6.53 16.26
N HIS A 160 -7.31 -5.22 16.07
CA HIS A 160 -6.02 -4.53 16.08
C HIS A 160 -6.15 -3.09 16.64
N PRO A 161 -6.06 -2.90 17.97
CA PRO A 161 -6.38 -1.64 18.65
C PRO A 161 -5.36 -0.52 18.39
N LYS A 162 -4.23 -0.85 17.75
CA LYS A 162 -3.12 0.11 17.56
C LYS A 162 -3.27 0.96 16.31
N ALA A 163 -3.92 0.43 15.27
CA ALA A 163 -4.13 1.15 14.00
C ALA A 163 -4.92 0.34 12.99
N MET A 164 -5.40 1.03 11.96
CA MET A 164 -5.82 0.45 10.69
C MET A 164 -5.12 1.18 9.52
N PRO A 165 -5.11 0.62 8.31
CA PRO A 165 -4.75 1.36 7.09
C PRO A 165 -5.67 2.57 6.88
N ALA A 166 -5.12 3.68 6.39
CA ALA A 166 -5.94 4.81 5.95
C ALA A 166 -6.52 4.51 4.57
N ILE A 167 -7.85 4.33 4.51
CA ILE A 167 -8.60 3.99 3.30
C ILE A 167 -9.22 5.26 2.75
N LEU A 168 -9.05 5.51 1.44
CA LEU A 168 -9.60 6.68 0.76
C LEU A 168 -10.97 6.38 0.16
N HIS A 169 -11.92 7.30 0.32
CA HIS A 169 -13.14 7.23 -0.49
C HIS A 169 -12.85 7.66 -1.94
N PRO A 170 -13.60 7.17 -2.94
CA PRO A 170 -13.43 7.56 -4.35
C PRO A 170 -13.48 9.06 -4.59
N ARG A 171 -14.34 9.78 -3.86
CA ARG A 171 -14.45 11.25 -3.92
C ARG A 171 -13.17 11.99 -3.48
N ASP A 172 -12.31 11.33 -2.70
CA ASP A 172 -11.13 11.94 -2.10
C ASP A 172 -9.85 11.65 -2.91
N PHE A 173 -9.90 10.84 -3.97
CA PHE A 173 -8.71 10.45 -4.74
C PHE A 173 -7.97 11.65 -5.35
N THR A 174 -8.70 12.63 -5.88
CA THR A 174 -8.07 13.84 -6.45
C THR A 174 -7.44 14.70 -5.36
N ALA A 175 -8.12 14.87 -4.23
CA ALA A 175 -7.57 15.60 -3.08
C ALA A 175 -6.32 14.91 -2.53
N TRP A 176 -6.30 13.57 -2.50
CA TRP A 176 -5.11 12.81 -2.13
C TRP A 176 -3.99 12.97 -3.15
N LEU A 177 -4.24 12.79 -4.45
CA LEU A 177 -3.18 12.77 -5.46
C LEU A 177 -2.63 14.17 -5.77
N ASP A 178 -3.46 15.21 -5.72
CA ASP A 178 -3.12 16.55 -6.23
C ASP A 178 -3.27 17.66 -5.19
N GLY A 179 -3.93 17.40 -4.06
CA GLY A 179 -4.22 18.41 -3.03
C GLY A 179 -3.00 18.88 -2.24
N SER A 180 -3.23 19.84 -1.35
CA SER A 180 -2.19 20.35 -0.45
C SER A 180 -1.72 19.31 0.56
N TYR A 181 -0.63 19.61 1.28
CA TYR A 181 -0.20 18.81 2.42
C TYR A 181 -1.29 18.72 3.49
N GLU A 182 -1.97 19.83 3.75
CA GLU A 182 -3.06 19.94 4.73
C GLU A 182 -4.28 19.12 4.32
N ASP A 183 -4.62 19.09 3.02
CA ASP A 183 -5.70 18.26 2.51
C ASP A 183 -5.37 16.78 2.64
N ALA A 184 -4.14 16.38 2.27
CA ALA A 184 -3.67 15.00 2.42
C ALA A 184 -3.73 14.54 3.89
N LEU A 185 -3.32 15.36 4.85
CA LEU A 185 -3.37 15.01 6.27
C LEU A 185 -4.80 14.74 6.78
N LYS A 186 -5.79 15.51 6.33
CA LYS A 186 -7.20 15.32 6.72
C LYS A 186 -7.77 13.98 6.26
N LEU A 187 -7.22 13.42 5.18
CA LEU A 187 -7.63 12.13 4.64
C LEU A 187 -7.03 10.93 5.39
N VAL A 188 -6.00 11.14 6.24
CA VAL A 188 -5.42 10.08 7.06
C VAL A 188 -6.18 9.94 8.38
N ARG A 189 -7.38 9.38 8.28
CA ARG A 189 -8.35 9.19 9.37
C ARG A 189 -9.00 7.80 9.29
N PRO A 190 -9.63 7.30 10.37
CA PRO A 190 -10.34 6.03 10.34
C PRO A 190 -11.38 6.02 9.23
N TYR A 191 -11.55 4.88 8.56
CA TYR A 191 -12.56 4.76 7.51
C TYR A 191 -13.97 4.86 8.10
N GLU A 192 -14.79 5.75 7.54
CA GLU A 192 -16.13 6.10 8.03
C GLU A 192 -17.25 5.28 7.34
N GLY A 193 -16.93 4.53 6.28
CA GLY A 193 -17.88 3.70 5.55
C GLY A 193 -18.08 2.30 6.15
N GLU A 194 -18.97 1.54 5.52
CA GLU A 194 -19.25 0.16 5.90
C GLU A 194 -18.03 -0.74 5.63
N MET A 195 -17.78 -1.68 6.53
CA MET A 195 -16.68 -2.63 6.46
C MET A 195 -17.18 -4.01 6.90
N SER A 196 -16.96 -5.01 6.04
CA SER A 196 -17.19 -6.41 6.37
C SER A 196 -15.97 -7.03 7.01
N ALA A 197 -16.18 -7.99 7.91
CA ALA A 197 -15.14 -8.75 8.57
C ALA A 197 -15.46 -10.25 8.44
N GLN A 198 -14.45 -11.06 8.12
CA GLN A 198 -14.58 -12.51 8.02
C GLN A 198 -13.31 -13.23 8.48
N GLU A 199 -13.48 -14.41 9.07
CA GLU A 199 -12.35 -15.27 9.42
C GLU A 199 -11.87 -16.15 8.26
N ALA A 200 -12.81 -16.58 7.40
CA ALA A 200 -12.48 -17.40 6.24
C ALA A 200 -11.55 -16.64 5.29
N THR A 201 -10.55 -17.33 4.75
CA THR A 201 -9.63 -16.70 3.78
C THR A 201 -10.41 -16.33 2.52
N PRO A 202 -10.32 -15.08 2.02
CA PRO A 202 -11.03 -14.67 0.83
C PRO A 202 -10.67 -15.53 -0.39
N ASP A 203 -11.68 -16.13 -1.00
CA ASP A 203 -11.54 -16.76 -2.31
C ASP A 203 -11.19 -15.64 -3.30
N GLY A 204 -9.96 -15.60 -3.80
CA GLY A 204 -9.42 -14.51 -4.62
C GLY A 204 -10.04 -14.36 -6.01
N GLY A 205 -11.37 -14.34 -6.11
CA GLY A 205 -12.15 -14.05 -7.32
C GLY A 205 -12.11 -15.12 -8.39
N ALA A 206 -12.01 -16.41 -8.03
CA ALA A 206 -12.14 -17.48 -9.02
C ALA A 206 -13.63 -17.77 -9.30
N THR A 207 -14.24 -16.94 -10.14
CA THR A 207 -15.40 -17.34 -10.96
C THR A 207 -14.99 -17.36 -12.41
#